data_AF-A0A164M4M0-F1
#
_entry.id   AF-A0A164M4M0-F1
#
_cell.length_a   1.000
_cell.length_b   1.000
_cell.length_c   1.000
_cell.angle_alpha   90.00
_cell.angle_beta   90.00
_cell.angle_gamma   90.00
#
_symmetry.space_group_name_H-M   'P 1'
#
loop_
_entity.id
_entity.type
_entity.pdbx_description
1 polymer ?
#
loop_
_entity_poly.entity_id
_entity_poly.type
_entity_poly.pdbx_seq_one_letter_code
_entity_poly.pdbx_strand_id
1 'polypeptide(L)'
;MKRLSFQILMFVLCIIVSLILFYVMEKQIYNRITIVNDKQTVLQRVNESLPTEMKVRHEKWGEIVITDEVRLHTIVSFFDRIQIEPREAKNQEQVFTGEVTYLNGHKRTFAVGDLFQYGADMYGKNGTDPMISAFQTYLLSLYYTPERISDFFASAQDVIVRQGDVERAMNLTHILDSIRYAKQITDYGEIQKLLQSQNEPIAYITAYKTGKRIKNEREDILTISVYPSYFVVQYLGDNNGNVMYMKSSLANLFVKENVS
;
A
#
# COMPACT_ATOMS: atom_id res chain seq x y z
N MET A 1 14.67 -47.04 57.93
CA MET A 1 13.43 -47.03 57.12
C MET A 1 12.97 -45.64 56.67
N LYS A 2 13.02 -44.58 57.50
CA LYS A 2 12.56 -43.22 57.09
C LYS A 2 13.33 -42.58 55.91
N ARG A 3 14.66 -42.75 55.81
CA ARG A 3 15.48 -42.22 54.70
C ARG A 3 15.19 -42.90 53.35
N LEU A 4 15.02 -44.23 53.34
CA LEU A 4 14.74 -44.99 52.12
C LEU A 4 13.35 -44.63 51.56
N SER A 5 12.35 -44.47 52.45
CA SER A 5 11.01 -44.04 52.06
C SER A 5 10.98 -42.62 51.47
N PHE A 6 11.83 -41.72 51.98
CA PHE A 6 11.94 -40.35 51.45
C PHE A 6 12.61 -40.34 50.06
N GLN A 7 13.63 -41.17 49.85
CA GLN A 7 14.29 -41.31 48.55
C GLN A 7 13.34 -41.88 47.48
N ILE A 8 12.53 -42.88 47.84
CA ILE A 8 11.51 -43.45 46.94
C ILE A 8 10.44 -42.40 46.61
N LEU A 9 9.99 -41.61 47.59
CA LEU A 9 9.03 -40.54 47.37
C LEU A 9 9.57 -39.47 46.39
N MET A 10 10.82 -39.04 46.56
CA MET A 10 11.47 -38.08 45.67
C MET A 10 11.62 -38.63 44.24
N PHE A 11 11.93 -39.92 44.11
CA PHE A 11 12.05 -40.55 42.80
C PHE A 11 10.70 -40.58 42.06
N VAL A 12 9.62 -40.94 42.76
CA VAL A 12 8.26 -40.90 42.20
C VAL A 12 7.84 -39.47 41.82
N LEU A 13 8.17 -38.48 42.65
CA LEU A 13 7.89 -37.07 42.35
C LEU A 13 8.62 -36.61 41.08
N CYS A 14 9.90 -36.97 40.92
CA CYS A 14 10.68 -36.65 39.71
C CYS A 14 10.08 -37.27 38.44
N ILE A 15 9.57 -38.49 38.50
CA ILE A 15 8.89 -39.13 37.37
C ILE A 15 7.63 -38.36 36.99
N ILE A 16 6.81 -37.98 37.98
CA ILE A 16 5.57 -37.22 37.74
C ILE A 16 5.88 -35.86 37.12
N VAL A 17 6.88 -35.13 37.64
CA VAL A 17 7.30 -33.83 37.10
C VAL A 17 7.82 -33.97 35.68
N SER A 18 8.59 -35.02 35.39
CA SER A 18 9.11 -35.27 34.03
C SER A 18 8.00 -35.58 33.03
N LEU A 19 6.97 -36.33 33.44
CA LEU A 19 5.79 -36.60 32.60
C LEU A 19 4.97 -35.33 32.31
N ILE A 20 4.80 -34.45 33.31
CA ILE A 20 4.12 -33.17 33.12
C ILE A 20 4.92 -32.26 32.18
N LEU A 21 6.25 -32.17 32.36
CA LEU A 21 7.13 -31.41 31.47
C LEU A 21 7.09 -31.94 30.04
N PHE A 22 7.10 -33.28 29.87
CA PHE A 22 6.98 -33.91 28.56
C PHE A 22 5.64 -33.56 27.89
N TYR A 23 4.53 -33.64 28.63
CA TYR A 23 3.20 -33.27 28.11
C TYR A 23 3.12 -31.79 27.73
N VAL A 24 3.70 -30.89 28.53
CA VAL A 24 3.76 -29.46 28.22
C VAL A 24 4.65 -29.18 27.01
N MET A 25 5.80 -29.84 26.89
CA MET A 25 6.69 -29.74 25.72
C MET A 25 6.00 -30.29 24.46
N GLU A 26 5.33 -31.43 24.55
CA GLU A 26 4.59 -32.02 23.44
C GLU A 26 3.51 -31.03 22.97
N LYS A 27 2.75 -30.44 23.90
CA LYS A 27 1.72 -29.45 23.58
C LYS A 27 2.29 -28.12 23.06
N GLN A 28 3.52 -27.73 23.41
CA GLN A 28 4.16 -26.53 22.83
C GLN A 28 4.79 -26.78 21.46
N ILE A 29 5.34 -27.98 21.23
CA ILE A 29 6.07 -28.31 20.00
C ILE A 29 5.13 -28.85 18.93
N TYR A 30 4.22 -29.77 19.26
CA TYR A 30 3.31 -30.39 18.28
C TYR A 30 2.09 -29.53 17.96
N ASN A 31 1.70 -28.62 18.84
CA ASN A 31 0.63 -27.65 18.54
C ASN A 31 1.12 -26.51 17.59
N ARG A 32 2.40 -26.56 17.16
CA ARG A 32 2.95 -25.75 16.06
C ARG A 32 3.01 -26.50 14.73
N ILE A 33 2.58 -27.76 14.68
CA ILE A 33 2.48 -28.51 13.42
C ILE A 33 1.02 -28.55 13.03
N THR A 34 0.56 -27.49 12.36
CA THR A 34 -0.69 -27.52 11.61
C THR A 34 -0.45 -28.42 10.40
N ILE A 35 -0.70 -29.73 10.56
CA ILE A 35 -0.71 -30.65 9.42
C ILE A 35 -1.90 -30.20 8.56
N VAL A 36 -1.61 -29.52 7.45
CA VAL A 36 -2.59 -29.18 6.41
C VAL A 36 -2.97 -30.49 5.71
N ASN A 37 -3.83 -31.27 6.35
CA ASN A 37 -4.29 -32.57 5.87
C ASN A 37 -5.62 -32.47 5.14
N ASP A 38 -5.75 -31.45 4.29
CA ASP A 38 -6.97 -31.27 3.52
C ASP A 38 -6.62 -31.18 2.04
N LYS A 39 -6.83 -32.29 1.32
CA LYS A 39 -6.64 -32.36 -0.13
C LYS A 39 -7.39 -31.23 -0.84
N GLN A 40 -8.52 -30.76 -0.30
CA GLN A 40 -9.25 -29.62 -0.85
C GLN A 40 -8.50 -28.30 -0.68
N THR A 41 -7.88 -28.04 0.48
CA THR A 41 -7.06 -26.85 0.71
C THR A 41 -5.79 -26.85 -0.15
N VAL A 42 -5.18 -28.03 -0.35
CA VAL A 42 -4.03 -28.16 -1.26
C VAL A 42 -4.47 -27.96 -2.72
N LEU A 43 -5.59 -28.56 -3.14
CA LEU A 43 -6.13 -28.36 -4.49
C LEU A 43 -6.58 -26.92 -4.74
N GLN A 44 -7.14 -26.23 -3.74
CA GLN A 44 -7.48 -24.81 -3.83
C GLN A 44 -6.22 -23.95 -3.99
N ARG A 45 -5.16 -24.23 -3.22
CA ARG A 45 -3.86 -23.54 -3.39
C ARG A 45 -3.21 -23.80 -4.75
N VAL A 46 -3.32 -25.04 -5.27
CA VAL A 46 -2.83 -25.41 -6.61
C VAL A 46 -3.65 -24.71 -7.71
N ASN A 47 -4.96 -24.57 -7.51
CA ASN A 47 -5.87 -23.87 -8.41
C ASN A 47 -5.70 -22.33 -8.36
N GLU A 48 -5.29 -21.78 -7.22
CA GLU A 48 -4.95 -20.35 -7.03
C GLU A 48 -3.46 -20.04 -7.24
N SER A 49 -2.69 -20.94 -7.87
CA SER A 49 -1.22 -20.82 -7.94
C SER A 49 -0.71 -19.77 -8.94
N LEU A 50 -1.50 -19.43 -9.96
CA LEU A 50 -1.05 -18.58 -11.07
C LEU A 50 -2.08 -17.47 -11.35
N PRO A 51 -1.93 -16.28 -10.74
CA PRO A 51 -2.73 -15.12 -11.11
C PRO A 51 -2.40 -14.71 -12.56
N THR A 52 -3.42 -14.41 -13.35
CA THR A 52 -3.27 -13.93 -14.74
C THR A 52 -3.66 -12.46 -14.89
N GLU A 53 -4.58 -11.99 -14.06
CA GLU A 53 -5.02 -10.60 -14.03
C GLU A 53 -5.40 -10.22 -12.60
N MET A 54 -5.11 -8.98 -12.23
CA MET A 54 -5.63 -8.39 -11.01
C MET A 54 -6.23 -7.02 -11.28
N LYS A 55 -7.45 -6.80 -10.80
CA LYS A 55 -8.06 -5.48 -10.73
C LYS A 55 -7.88 -4.95 -9.32
N VAL A 56 -7.37 -3.72 -9.23
CA VAL A 56 -7.17 -3.05 -7.95
C VAL A 56 -7.83 -1.69 -8.07
N ARG A 57 -8.65 -1.34 -7.09
CA ARG A 57 -9.31 -0.04 -6.95
C ARG A 57 -8.89 0.60 -5.65
N HIS A 58 -8.41 1.83 -5.75
CA HIS A 58 -8.21 2.71 -4.61
C HIS A 58 -9.34 3.74 -4.56
N GLU A 59 -9.85 4.02 -3.36
CA GLU A 59 -10.97 4.96 -3.15
C GLU A 59 -10.80 6.28 -3.93
N LYS A 60 -9.61 6.89 -3.83
CA LYS A 60 -9.31 8.20 -4.43
C LYS A 60 -8.62 8.16 -5.80
N TRP A 61 -8.04 7.03 -6.20
CA TRP A 61 -7.24 6.96 -7.44
C TRP A 61 -7.94 6.17 -8.57
N GLY A 62 -9.10 5.57 -8.27
CA GLY A 62 -9.85 4.78 -9.25
C GLY A 62 -9.32 3.36 -9.38
N GLU A 63 -9.55 2.73 -10.53
CA GLU A 63 -9.20 1.33 -10.79
C GLU A 63 -8.05 1.19 -11.79
N ILE A 64 -7.16 0.24 -11.51
CA ILE A 64 -6.10 -0.24 -12.41
C ILE A 64 -6.27 -1.73 -12.66
N VAL A 65 -5.83 -2.16 -13.84
CA VAL A 65 -5.73 -3.58 -14.21
C VAL A 65 -4.26 -3.93 -14.36
N ILE A 66 -3.85 -5.03 -13.72
CA ILE A 66 -2.48 -5.52 -13.67
C ILE A 66 -2.46 -6.87 -14.36
N THR A 67 -1.67 -6.98 -15.42
CA THR A 67 -1.43 -8.21 -16.17
C THR A 67 0.04 -8.59 -16.24
N ASP A 68 0.92 -7.73 -15.72
CA ASP A 68 2.36 -7.97 -15.66
C ASP A 68 2.69 -9.06 -14.63
N GLU A 69 3.33 -10.15 -15.06
CA GLU A 69 3.64 -11.31 -14.23
C GLU A 69 4.49 -10.96 -13.00
N VAL A 70 5.46 -10.05 -13.15
CA VAL A 70 6.36 -9.66 -12.05
C VAL A 70 5.58 -8.93 -10.94
N ARG A 71 4.70 -8.00 -11.33
CA ARG A 71 3.82 -7.30 -10.38
C ARG A 71 2.80 -8.25 -9.75
N LEU A 72 2.18 -9.11 -10.55
CA LEU A 72 1.23 -10.12 -10.04
C LEU A 72 1.88 -11.04 -9.01
N HIS A 73 3.08 -11.56 -9.30
CA HIS A 73 3.84 -12.39 -8.37
C HIS A 73 4.22 -11.61 -7.09
N THR A 74 4.62 -10.34 -7.22
CA THR A 74 4.91 -9.49 -6.06
C THR A 74 3.69 -9.34 -5.15
N ILE A 75 2.50 -9.11 -5.73
CA ILE A 75 1.25 -8.98 -4.95
C ILE A 75 0.90 -10.30 -4.26
N VAL A 76 0.96 -11.43 -4.95
CA VAL A 76 0.70 -12.74 -4.33
C VAL A 76 1.67 -13.03 -3.19
N SER A 77 2.93 -12.62 -3.31
CA SER A 77 3.90 -12.77 -2.23
C SER A 77 3.52 -11.99 -0.96
N PHE A 78 2.79 -10.87 -1.08
CA PHE A 78 2.22 -10.19 0.08
C PHE A 78 1.10 -11.00 0.71
N PHE A 79 0.22 -11.59 -0.10
CA PHE A 79 -0.85 -12.45 0.42
C PHE A 79 -0.29 -13.59 1.26
N ASP A 80 0.70 -14.31 0.73
CA ASP A 80 1.33 -15.44 1.43
C ASP A 80 1.98 -15.03 2.76
N ARG A 81 2.55 -13.82 2.82
CA ARG A 81 3.23 -13.30 4.02
C ARG A 81 2.27 -12.78 5.08
N ILE A 82 1.13 -12.23 4.69
CA ILE A 82 0.14 -11.66 5.61
C ILE A 82 -0.76 -12.75 6.22
N GLN A 83 -0.93 -13.91 5.55
CA GLN A 83 -1.83 -15.02 5.90
C GLN A 83 -1.45 -15.84 7.16
N ILE A 84 -1.05 -15.21 8.27
CA ILE A 84 -0.52 -15.95 9.42
C ILE A 84 -1.65 -16.52 10.31
N GLU A 85 -2.75 -15.80 10.58
CA GLU A 85 -3.92 -16.37 11.28
C GLU A 85 -5.21 -15.60 10.93
N PRO A 86 -6.32 -16.29 10.57
CA PRO A 86 -7.60 -15.63 10.32
C PRO A 86 -8.21 -15.09 11.63
N ARG A 87 -8.85 -13.92 11.56
CA ARG A 87 -9.54 -13.27 12.68
C ARG A 87 -10.97 -12.91 12.31
N GLU A 88 -11.84 -12.80 13.31
CA GLU A 88 -13.14 -12.16 13.17
C GLU A 88 -13.01 -10.66 13.50
N ALA A 89 -13.31 -9.78 12.53
CA ALA A 89 -13.41 -8.34 12.72
C ALA A 89 -14.71 -7.83 12.08
N LYS A 90 -15.39 -6.88 12.74
CA LYS A 90 -16.74 -6.42 12.33
C LYS A 90 -16.79 -5.05 11.66
N ASN A 91 -15.70 -4.28 11.66
CA ASN A 91 -15.62 -2.99 10.98
C ASN A 91 -14.20 -2.81 10.45
N GLN A 92 -14.10 -2.47 9.17
CA GLN A 92 -12.82 -2.32 8.48
C GLN A 92 -12.89 -1.10 7.56
N GLU A 93 -11.89 -0.25 7.64
CA GLU A 93 -11.60 0.73 6.59
C GLU A 93 -11.06 0.00 5.36
N GLN A 94 -11.61 0.27 4.18
CA GLN A 94 -11.21 -0.39 2.92
C GLN A 94 -10.63 0.65 1.96
N VAL A 95 -9.35 0.93 2.11
CA VAL A 95 -8.62 1.89 1.26
C VAL A 95 -8.43 1.33 -0.15
N PHE A 96 -8.10 0.04 -0.24
CA PHE A 96 -8.00 -0.71 -1.49
C PHE A 96 -9.00 -1.86 -1.51
N THR A 97 -9.55 -2.10 -2.69
CA THR A 97 -10.40 -3.26 -3.00
C THR A 97 -9.95 -3.85 -4.32
N GLY A 98 -10.14 -5.14 -4.54
CA GLY A 98 -9.73 -5.75 -5.80
C GLY A 98 -10.24 -7.17 -6.02
N GLU A 99 -9.96 -7.68 -7.21
CA GLU A 99 -10.28 -9.03 -7.65
C GLU A 99 -9.06 -9.62 -8.37
N VAL A 100 -8.70 -10.85 -8.00
CA VAL A 100 -7.66 -11.64 -8.65
C VAL A 100 -8.34 -12.68 -9.51
N THR A 101 -7.96 -12.73 -10.78
CA THR A 101 -8.35 -13.79 -11.71
C THR A 101 -7.18 -14.74 -11.91
N TYR A 102 -7.43 -16.03 -11.69
CA TYR A 102 -6.45 -17.10 -11.84
C TYR A 102 -6.54 -17.78 -13.20
N LEU A 103 -5.49 -18.49 -13.58
CA LEU A 103 -5.41 -19.20 -14.87
C LEU A 103 -6.57 -20.18 -15.11
N ASN A 104 -7.10 -20.78 -14.04
CA ASN A 104 -8.25 -21.69 -14.10
C ASN A 104 -9.62 -20.97 -14.20
N GLY A 105 -9.63 -19.64 -14.31
CA GLY A 105 -10.84 -18.81 -14.35
C GLY A 105 -11.46 -18.53 -12.99
N HIS A 106 -10.91 -19.08 -11.90
CA HIS A 106 -11.35 -18.75 -10.55
C HIS A 106 -11.07 -17.27 -10.25
N LYS A 107 -11.95 -16.65 -9.47
CA LYS A 107 -11.87 -15.25 -9.08
C LYS A 107 -11.96 -15.13 -7.57
N ARG A 108 -11.08 -14.33 -6.98
CA ARG A 108 -11.09 -14.07 -5.54
C ARG A 108 -10.92 -12.60 -5.25
N THR A 109 -11.79 -12.08 -4.39
CA THR A 109 -11.76 -10.67 -3.99
C THR A 109 -10.83 -10.45 -2.82
N PHE A 110 -10.28 -9.25 -2.73
CA PHE A 110 -9.49 -8.82 -1.58
C PHE A 110 -9.79 -7.36 -1.22
N ALA A 111 -9.51 -7.01 0.03
CA ALA A 111 -9.58 -5.63 0.53
C ALA A 111 -8.41 -5.35 1.47
N VAL A 112 -7.88 -4.14 1.44
CA VAL A 112 -6.76 -3.70 2.28
C VAL A 112 -7.07 -2.34 2.88
N GLY A 113 -6.96 -2.25 4.20
CA GLY A 113 -6.96 -1.01 4.98
C GLY A 113 -6.15 -1.27 6.23
N ASP A 114 -6.76 -1.10 7.40
CA ASP A 114 -6.13 -1.52 8.67
C ASP A 114 -5.89 -3.03 8.76
N LEU A 115 -6.73 -3.80 8.08
CA LEU A 115 -6.65 -5.26 7.98
C LEU A 115 -6.55 -5.68 6.51
N PHE A 116 -6.14 -6.92 6.28
CA PHE A 116 -6.15 -7.55 4.97
C PHE A 116 -7.25 -8.60 4.91
N GLN A 117 -8.20 -8.44 3.98
CA GLN A 117 -9.24 -9.42 3.70
C GLN A 117 -8.94 -10.11 2.37
N TYR A 118 -9.05 -11.45 2.34
CA TYR A 118 -8.88 -12.25 1.13
C TYR A 118 -9.95 -13.34 1.05
N GLY A 119 -10.96 -13.12 0.21
CA GLY A 119 -12.21 -13.88 0.25
C GLY A 119 -12.97 -13.64 1.55
N ALA A 120 -13.30 -14.71 2.27
CA ALA A 120 -13.99 -14.64 3.56
C ALA A 120 -13.02 -14.47 4.75
N ASP A 121 -11.72 -14.69 4.55
CA ASP A 121 -10.72 -14.69 5.61
C ASP A 121 -10.16 -13.27 5.83
N MET A 122 -9.93 -12.90 7.08
CA MET A 122 -9.33 -11.62 7.48
C MET A 122 -8.04 -11.83 8.27
N TYR A 123 -7.02 -11.04 7.98
CA TYR A 123 -5.67 -11.16 8.50
C TYR A 123 -5.14 -9.81 8.99
N GLY A 124 -4.21 -9.86 9.94
CA GLY A 124 -3.57 -8.68 10.53
C GLY A 124 -3.67 -8.63 12.06
N LYS A 125 -2.94 -7.70 12.68
CA LYS A 125 -2.99 -7.43 14.12
C LYS A 125 -3.76 -6.11 14.36
N ASN A 126 -4.38 -5.95 15.53
CA ASN A 126 -4.90 -4.64 15.93
C ASN A 126 -3.73 -3.67 16.05
N GLY A 127 -3.68 -2.66 15.18
CA GLY A 127 -2.56 -1.72 15.02
C GLY A 127 -1.91 -1.83 13.63
N THR A 128 -0.87 -1.03 13.39
CA THR A 128 -0.24 -0.94 12.07
C THR A 128 0.66 -2.16 11.81
N ASP A 129 0.13 -3.21 11.17
CA ASP A 129 0.93 -4.34 10.72
C ASP A 129 1.89 -3.88 9.62
N PRO A 130 3.23 -3.96 9.82
CA PRO A 130 4.19 -3.47 8.83
C PRO A 130 4.04 -4.13 7.45
N MET A 131 3.57 -5.38 7.38
CA MET A 131 3.35 -6.06 6.11
C MET A 131 2.13 -5.52 5.38
N ILE A 132 1.07 -5.16 6.11
CA ILE A 132 -0.12 -4.50 5.54
C ILE A 132 0.26 -3.10 5.04
N SER A 133 1.01 -2.32 5.84
CA SER A 133 1.49 -1.00 5.41
C SER A 133 2.39 -1.08 4.18
N ALA A 134 3.31 -2.05 4.14
CA ALA A 134 4.16 -2.28 2.97
C ALA A 134 3.33 -2.68 1.75
N PHE A 135 2.28 -3.48 1.94
CA PHE A 135 1.39 -3.87 0.86
C PHE A 135 0.57 -2.68 0.33
N GLN A 136 -0.02 -1.87 1.21
CA GLN A 136 -0.71 -0.62 0.83
C GLN A 136 0.22 0.31 0.06
N THR A 137 1.47 0.47 0.53
CA THR A 137 2.49 1.30 -0.14
C THR A 137 2.80 0.78 -1.53
N TYR A 138 2.97 -0.54 -1.66
CA TYR A 138 3.20 -1.16 -2.95
C TYR A 138 2.01 -0.94 -3.89
N LEU A 139 0.78 -1.19 -3.44
CA LEU A 139 -0.42 -0.97 -4.25
C LEU A 139 -0.58 0.50 -4.66
N LEU A 140 -0.32 1.44 -3.75
CA LEU A 140 -0.38 2.88 -4.03
C LEU A 140 0.63 3.28 -5.10
N SER A 141 1.86 2.73 -5.04
CA SER A 141 2.92 3.01 -6.02
C SER A 141 2.53 2.65 -7.46
N LEU A 142 1.58 1.72 -7.65
CA LEU A 142 1.09 1.36 -8.98
C LEU A 142 0.26 2.49 -9.64
N TYR A 143 -0.26 3.42 -8.84
CA TYR A 143 -0.99 4.60 -9.32
C TYR A 143 -0.07 5.79 -9.62
N TYR A 144 1.22 5.71 -9.27
CA TYR A 144 2.18 6.80 -9.41
C TYR A 144 2.71 6.91 -10.84
N THR A 145 1.80 7.23 -11.76
CA THR A 145 2.06 7.41 -13.19
C THR A 145 1.58 8.79 -13.65
N PRO A 146 2.23 9.39 -14.66
CA PRO A 146 1.83 10.67 -15.24
C PRO A 146 0.33 10.73 -15.60
N GLU A 147 -0.19 9.65 -16.19
CA GLU A 147 -1.57 9.54 -16.62
C GLU A 147 -2.53 9.62 -15.43
N ARG A 148 -2.26 8.84 -14.36
CA ARG A 148 -3.11 8.80 -13.17
C ARG A 148 -3.06 10.08 -12.36
N ILE A 149 -1.92 10.75 -12.32
CA ILE A 149 -1.80 12.08 -11.71
C ILE A 149 -2.67 13.07 -12.50
N SER A 150 -2.58 13.05 -13.83
CA SER A 150 -3.44 13.87 -14.69
C SER A 150 -4.92 13.59 -14.44
N ASP A 151 -5.33 12.32 -14.36
CA ASP A 151 -6.72 11.93 -14.04
C ASP A 151 -7.16 12.41 -12.65
N PHE A 152 -6.27 12.34 -11.65
CA PHE A 152 -6.56 12.86 -10.31
C PHE A 152 -6.88 14.35 -10.36
N PHE A 153 -6.03 15.15 -11.02
CA PHE A 153 -6.25 16.57 -11.22
C PHE A 153 -7.53 16.85 -12.01
N ALA A 154 -7.79 16.12 -13.10
CA ALA A 154 -8.98 16.29 -13.93
C ALA A 154 -10.29 16.02 -13.17
N SER A 155 -10.26 15.07 -12.22
CA SER A 155 -11.40 14.72 -11.36
C SER A 155 -11.54 15.58 -10.11
N ALA A 156 -10.58 16.48 -9.85
CA ALA A 156 -10.58 17.30 -8.65
C ALA A 156 -11.69 18.36 -8.70
N GLN A 157 -12.33 18.61 -7.56
CA GLN A 157 -13.39 19.62 -7.46
C GLN A 157 -12.83 21.05 -7.37
N ASP A 158 -11.64 21.21 -6.79
CA ASP A 158 -10.95 22.49 -6.69
C ASP A 158 -9.46 22.29 -6.93
N VAL A 159 -8.86 23.21 -7.68
CA VAL A 159 -7.41 23.24 -7.91
C VAL A 159 -6.89 24.65 -7.76
N ILE A 160 -5.90 24.77 -6.89
CA ILE A 160 -5.31 26.03 -6.48
C ILE A 160 -3.87 26.09 -6.95
N VAL A 161 -3.45 27.26 -7.41
CA VAL A 161 -2.05 27.63 -7.59
C VAL A 161 -1.65 28.63 -6.51
N ARG A 162 -0.49 28.40 -5.89
CA ARG A 162 0.17 29.35 -5.01
C ARG A 162 1.54 29.74 -5.57
N GLN A 163 1.77 31.04 -5.71
CA GLN A 163 3.03 31.62 -6.15
C GLN A 163 3.38 32.77 -5.19
N GLY A 164 4.37 32.55 -4.32
CA GLY A 164 4.61 33.42 -3.17
C GLY A 164 3.35 33.53 -2.30
N ASP A 165 2.91 34.75 -2.02
CA ASP A 165 1.70 35.05 -1.24
C ASP A 165 0.40 35.05 -2.05
N VAL A 166 0.49 34.89 -3.37
CA VAL A 166 -0.68 34.93 -4.26
C VAL A 166 -1.27 33.52 -4.40
N GLU A 167 -2.56 33.40 -4.12
CA GLU A 167 -3.34 32.17 -4.29
C GLU A 167 -4.46 32.40 -5.30
N ARG A 168 -4.59 31.51 -6.30
CA ARG A 168 -5.64 31.60 -7.33
C ARG A 168 -6.18 30.23 -7.75
N ALA A 169 -7.44 30.19 -8.17
CA ALA A 169 -7.98 29.02 -8.84
C ALA A 169 -7.33 28.86 -10.21
N MET A 170 -7.07 27.61 -10.62
CA MET A 170 -6.42 27.31 -11.90
C MET A 170 -7.41 26.64 -12.86
N ASN A 171 -7.39 27.07 -14.12
CA ASN A 171 -8.01 26.30 -15.20
C ASN A 171 -7.06 25.18 -15.63
N LEU A 172 -7.51 23.94 -15.47
CA LEU A 172 -6.72 22.72 -15.69
C LEU A 172 -6.43 22.40 -17.16
N THR A 173 -7.15 23.01 -18.11
CA THR A 173 -7.14 22.59 -19.52
C THR A 173 -5.73 22.54 -20.13
N HIS A 174 -4.84 23.48 -19.75
CA HIS A 174 -3.49 23.56 -20.31
C HIS A 174 -2.43 22.76 -19.55
N ILE A 175 -2.73 22.28 -18.33
CA ILE A 175 -1.76 21.58 -17.49
C ILE A 175 -1.89 20.06 -17.54
N LEU A 176 -3.10 19.55 -17.76
CA LEU A 176 -3.37 18.11 -17.74
C LEU A 176 -2.54 17.34 -18.77
N ASP A 177 -2.39 17.87 -19.98
CA ASP A 177 -1.55 17.27 -21.01
C ASP A 177 -0.06 17.35 -20.64
N SER A 178 0.39 18.48 -20.07
CA SER A 178 1.77 18.65 -19.63
C SER A 178 2.16 17.68 -18.51
N ILE A 179 1.20 17.34 -17.64
CA ILE A 179 1.34 16.30 -16.61
C ILE A 179 1.34 14.92 -17.28
N ARG A 180 0.35 14.63 -18.14
CA ARG A 180 0.17 13.32 -18.79
C ARG A 180 1.38 12.90 -19.61
N TYR A 181 1.99 13.82 -20.35
CA TYR A 181 3.17 13.55 -21.17
C TYR A 181 4.51 13.71 -20.43
N ALA A 182 4.48 13.99 -19.12
CA ALA A 182 5.70 14.07 -18.33
C ALA A 182 6.36 12.69 -18.23
N LYS A 183 7.68 12.65 -18.15
CA LYS A 183 8.42 11.41 -17.93
C LYS A 183 8.79 11.27 -16.46
N GLN A 184 8.41 10.18 -15.82
CA GLN A 184 8.87 9.89 -14.46
C GLN A 184 10.39 9.70 -14.42
N ILE A 185 11.02 10.36 -13.46
CA ILE A 185 12.45 10.22 -13.17
C ILE A 185 12.60 9.14 -12.10
N THR A 186 13.22 8.03 -12.48
CA THR A 186 13.50 6.90 -11.58
C THR A 186 14.99 6.76 -11.25
N ASP A 187 15.85 7.47 -11.98
CA ASP A 187 17.30 7.46 -11.75
C ASP A 187 17.66 8.35 -10.55
N TYR A 188 18.19 7.73 -9.51
CA TYR A 188 18.53 8.43 -8.26
C TYR A 188 19.65 9.47 -8.46
N GLY A 189 20.58 9.24 -9.37
CA GLY A 189 21.65 10.19 -9.69
C GLY A 189 21.11 11.45 -10.37
N GLU A 190 20.13 11.32 -11.27
CA GLU A 190 19.41 12.44 -11.88
C GLU A 190 18.62 13.22 -10.82
N ILE A 191 17.88 12.53 -9.95
CA ILE A 191 17.14 13.16 -8.84
C ILE A 191 18.08 13.96 -7.93
N GLN A 192 19.21 13.36 -7.52
CA GLN A 192 20.17 14.02 -6.65
C GLN A 192 20.75 15.31 -7.28
N LYS A 193 21.07 15.28 -8.57
CA LYS A 193 21.54 16.47 -9.30
C LYS A 193 20.46 17.55 -9.36
N LEU A 194 19.20 17.20 -9.57
CA LEU A 194 18.09 18.14 -9.58
C LEU A 194 17.91 18.83 -8.23
N LEU A 195 17.92 18.04 -7.15
CA LEU A 195 17.80 18.54 -5.77
C LEU A 195 18.96 19.46 -5.38
N GLN A 196 20.17 19.24 -5.90
CA GLN A 196 21.32 20.12 -5.66
C GLN A 196 21.25 21.42 -6.46
N SER A 197 20.57 21.42 -7.62
CA SER A 197 20.59 22.54 -8.54
C SER A 197 19.65 23.68 -8.13
N GLN A 198 18.54 23.39 -7.46
CA GLN A 198 17.54 24.39 -7.04
C GLN A 198 16.79 23.94 -5.80
N ASN A 199 16.73 24.83 -4.79
CA ASN A 199 16.12 24.51 -3.50
C ASN A 199 14.65 24.94 -3.39
N GLU A 200 14.20 25.91 -4.17
CA GLU A 200 12.85 26.48 -4.03
C GLU A 200 12.01 26.33 -5.31
N PRO A 201 10.76 25.85 -5.21
CA PRO A 201 9.85 25.78 -6.34
C PRO A 201 9.30 27.16 -6.70
N ILE A 202 8.99 27.35 -7.99
CA ILE A 202 8.41 28.60 -8.53
C ILE A 202 6.94 28.75 -8.13
N ALA A 203 6.22 27.63 -8.05
CA ALA A 203 4.82 27.60 -7.70
C ALA A 203 4.44 26.24 -7.10
N TYR A 204 3.33 26.22 -6.37
CA TYR A 204 2.67 25.01 -5.90
C TYR A 204 1.29 24.89 -6.53
N ILE A 205 0.93 23.69 -6.95
CA ILE A 205 -0.40 23.39 -7.49
C ILE A 205 -1.01 22.31 -6.62
N THR A 206 -2.14 22.61 -5.98
CA THR A 206 -2.79 21.66 -5.08
C THR A 206 -4.19 21.34 -5.58
N ALA A 207 -4.43 20.05 -5.83
CA ALA A 207 -5.74 19.52 -6.16
C ALA A 207 -6.44 18.98 -4.91
N TYR A 208 -7.73 19.29 -4.81
CA TYR A 208 -8.62 18.83 -3.75
C TYR A 208 -9.78 18.02 -4.36
N LYS A 209 -9.84 16.74 -4.02
CA LYS A 209 -10.80 15.81 -4.62
C LYS A 209 -12.25 16.07 -4.19
N THR A 210 -12.47 16.54 -2.97
CA THR A 210 -13.81 16.70 -2.35
C THR A 210 -14.22 18.16 -2.06
N GLY A 211 -13.44 19.13 -2.58
CA GLY A 211 -13.89 20.52 -2.79
C GLY A 211 -14.01 21.43 -1.55
N LYS A 212 -13.76 20.95 -0.32
CA LYS A 212 -13.87 21.80 0.89
C LYS A 212 -12.50 22.00 1.53
N ARG A 213 -11.81 23.08 1.16
CA ARG A 213 -10.52 23.55 1.74
C ARG A 213 -10.43 23.49 3.28
N ILE A 214 -11.57 23.49 3.98
CA ILE A 214 -11.69 23.53 5.45
C ILE A 214 -11.94 22.13 6.07
N LYS A 215 -12.21 21.09 5.27
CA LYS A 215 -12.50 19.70 5.71
C LYS A 215 -11.88 18.63 4.80
N ASN A 216 -10.73 18.90 4.18
CA ASN A 216 -10.09 17.88 3.36
C ASN A 216 -9.28 16.94 4.25
N GLU A 217 -9.55 15.64 4.12
CA GLU A 217 -8.70 14.60 4.67
C GLU A 217 -7.42 14.52 3.83
N ARG A 218 -6.36 13.93 4.39
CA ARG A 218 -5.05 13.92 3.73
C ARG A 218 -5.11 13.19 2.37
N GLU A 219 -6.00 12.21 2.28
CA GLU A 219 -6.25 11.35 1.13
C GLU A 219 -6.95 12.10 -0.02
N ASP A 220 -7.48 13.30 0.21
CA ASP A 220 -8.11 14.11 -0.83
C ASP A 220 -7.14 15.10 -1.50
N ILE A 221 -5.87 15.13 -1.09
CA ILE A 221 -4.92 16.18 -1.44
C ILE A 221 -3.74 15.62 -2.25
N LEU A 222 -3.54 16.20 -3.44
CA LEU A 222 -2.38 15.96 -4.29
C LEU A 222 -1.72 17.30 -4.63
N THR A 223 -0.43 17.42 -4.34
CA THR A 223 0.34 18.65 -4.54
C THR A 223 1.42 18.45 -5.59
N ILE A 224 1.61 19.43 -6.46
CA ILE A 224 2.72 19.55 -7.39
C ILE A 224 3.57 20.76 -7.01
N SER A 225 4.85 20.52 -6.71
CA SER A 225 5.87 21.57 -6.58
C SER A 225 6.53 21.77 -7.94
N VAL A 226 6.45 22.98 -8.49
CA VAL A 226 6.90 23.28 -9.86
C VAL A 226 8.31 23.89 -9.84
N TYR A 227 9.22 23.28 -10.58
CA TYR A 227 10.56 23.79 -10.85
C TYR A 227 10.71 24.13 -12.34
N PRO A 228 11.77 24.83 -12.77
CA PRO A 228 11.95 25.25 -14.16
C PRO A 228 11.93 24.10 -15.18
N SER A 229 12.55 22.97 -14.84
CA SER A 229 12.77 21.85 -15.76
C SER A 229 12.11 20.54 -15.34
N TYR A 230 11.50 20.51 -14.15
CA TYR A 230 10.85 19.34 -13.57
C TYR A 230 9.76 19.76 -12.60
N PHE A 231 8.96 18.81 -12.14
CA PHE A 231 8.05 19.02 -11.04
C PHE A 231 8.02 17.80 -10.12
N VAL A 232 7.63 18.02 -8.87
CA VAL A 232 7.55 16.98 -7.84
C VAL A 232 6.11 16.83 -7.42
N VAL A 233 5.60 15.59 -7.43
CA VAL A 233 4.22 15.27 -7.04
C VAL A 233 4.23 14.60 -5.68
N GLN A 234 3.40 15.09 -4.76
CA GLN A 234 3.25 14.54 -3.42
C GLN A 234 1.77 14.30 -3.11
N TYR A 235 1.41 13.06 -2.81
CA TYR A 235 0.08 12.68 -2.35
C TYR A 235 0.07 12.64 -0.82
N LEU A 236 -0.80 13.41 -0.18
CA LEU A 236 -0.75 13.54 1.29
C LEU A 236 -1.34 12.33 2.03
N GLY A 237 -2.16 11.51 1.35
CA GLY A 237 -2.64 10.22 1.86
C GLY A 237 -1.60 9.10 1.81
N ASP A 238 -0.40 9.36 1.27
CA ASP A 238 0.72 8.43 1.39
C ASP A 238 1.36 8.56 2.79
N ASN A 239 1.24 7.50 3.59
CA ASN A 239 1.77 7.47 4.95
C ASN A 239 3.31 7.52 5.01
N ASN A 240 4.01 7.18 3.92
CA ASN A 240 5.46 7.20 3.86
C ASN A 240 6.03 8.50 3.28
N GLY A 241 5.15 9.44 2.87
CA GLY A 241 5.57 10.72 2.31
C GLY A 241 6.33 10.58 0.99
N ASN A 242 6.09 9.51 0.22
CA ASN A 242 6.74 9.34 -1.07
C ASN A 242 6.42 10.50 -2.00
N VAL A 243 7.41 10.85 -2.81
CA VAL A 243 7.27 11.88 -3.84
C VAL A 243 7.68 11.30 -5.19
N MET A 244 7.04 11.81 -6.25
CA MET A 244 7.34 11.43 -7.62
C MET A 244 8.01 12.59 -8.33
N TYR A 245 9.16 12.34 -8.95
CA TYR A 245 9.87 13.33 -9.76
C TYR A 245 9.47 13.17 -11.22
N MET A 246 9.04 14.26 -11.85
CA MET A 246 8.54 14.25 -13.23
C MET A 246 9.34 15.25 -14.06
N LYS A 247 9.92 14.75 -15.16
CA LYS A 247 10.64 15.54 -16.15
C LYS A 247 9.65 16.11 -17.16
N SER A 248 9.36 17.39 -16.98
CA SER A 248 8.61 18.26 -17.89
C SER A 248 8.61 19.66 -17.28
N SER A 249 8.41 20.70 -18.08
CA SER A 249 8.37 22.07 -17.58
C SER A 249 6.93 22.56 -17.46
N LEU A 250 6.47 22.74 -16.22
CA LEU A 250 5.24 23.46 -15.93
C LEU A 250 5.49 24.96 -15.71
N ALA A 251 6.77 25.37 -15.62
CA ALA A 251 7.17 26.74 -15.31
C ALA A 251 6.68 27.77 -16.33
N ASN A 252 6.57 27.40 -17.60
CA ASN A 252 6.07 28.29 -18.67
C ASN A 252 4.64 28.80 -18.41
N LEU A 253 3.86 28.11 -17.58
CA LEU A 253 2.51 28.51 -17.18
C LEU A 253 2.53 29.68 -16.16
N PHE A 254 3.65 29.88 -15.47
CA PHE A 254 3.79 30.85 -14.38
C PHE A 254 4.72 32.03 -14.73
N VAL A 255 5.54 31.90 -15.78
CA VAL A 255 6.47 32.94 -16.24
C VAL A 255 5.76 34.02 -17.09
N LYS A 256 4.65 33.69 -17.76
CA LYS A 256 3.94 34.62 -18.66
C LYS A 256 3.05 35.67 -17.98
N GLU A 257 2.85 35.61 -16.67
CA GLU A 257 2.00 36.57 -15.94
C GLU A 257 2.77 37.76 -15.33
N ASN A 258 4.11 37.76 -15.36
CA ASN A 258 4.92 38.87 -14.84
C ASN A 258 5.19 39.99 -15.89
N VAL A 259 4.42 40.03 -16.97
CA VAL A 259 4.50 41.10 -17.97
C VAL A 259 3.09 41.65 -18.24
N SER A 260 2.58 42.46 -17.33
CA SER A 260 1.61 43.52 -17.58
C SER A 260 1.67 44.55 -16.48
#